data_AF-A0A1F5L3J6-F1
#
_entry.id   AF-A0A1F5L3J6-F1
#
_cell.length_a   1.000
_cell.length_b   1.000
_cell.length_c   1.000
_cell.angle_alpha   90.00
_cell.angle_beta   90.00
_cell.angle_gamma   90.00
#
_symmetry.space_group_name_H-M   'P 1'
#
loop_
_entity.id
_entity.type
_entity.pdbx_description
1 polymer ?
#
loop_
_entity_poly.entity_id
_entity_poly.type
_entity_poly.pdbx_seq_one_letter_code
_entity_poly.pdbx_strand_id
1 'polypeptide(L)'
;MYTSGVDGIRREFNVSTQIVLLGLTTNLFGLALGSVVLSSLSETYGRLHIYIISVLLFALLILPVALAENIETILIGRFFGGFFGGTMIASAPGSVTDVTDDQYRALALSFWSLGTMNGPVLGPIIGGFICQYLGWRWIDWVVLICSGISLSLMILVKETYAPALLRNRTREKQRATGDRRWWCRFDHRETGLQVLKTNLDIVVLAQERPSPFYLSPSSEESSIYIPEI
;
A
#
# COMPACT_ATOMS: atom_id res chain seq x y z
N MET A 1 2.72 -16.09 7.29
CA MET A 1 1.63 -16.95 7.83
C MET A 1 1.31 -18.11 6.90
N TYR A 2 1.18 -17.90 5.58
CA TYR A 2 0.81 -18.96 4.63
C TYR A 2 1.70 -20.21 4.67
N THR A 3 3.02 -20.03 4.81
CA THR A 3 3.98 -21.14 4.89
C THR A 3 3.69 -22.12 6.03
N SER A 4 3.09 -21.66 7.14
CA SER A 4 2.71 -22.51 8.26
C SER A 4 1.52 -23.42 7.96
N GLY A 5 0.69 -23.08 6.97
CA GLY A 5 -0.50 -23.83 6.57
C GLY A 5 -0.28 -24.81 5.41
N VAL A 6 0.94 -24.88 4.86
CA VAL A 6 1.25 -25.65 3.64
C VAL A 6 0.88 -27.11 3.79
N ASP A 7 1.25 -27.74 4.91
CA ASP A 7 0.94 -29.14 5.16
C ASP A 7 -0.56 -29.42 5.30
N GLY A 8 -1.32 -28.47 5.86
CA GLY A 8 -2.78 -28.57 5.97
C GLY A 8 -3.45 -28.56 4.60
N ILE A 9 -3.10 -27.57 3.77
CA ILE A 9 -3.62 -27.41 2.41
C ILE A 9 -3.25 -28.62 1.54
N ARG A 10 -2.00 -29.09 1.64
CA ARG A 10 -1.49 -30.25 0.89
C ARG A 10 -2.29 -31.51 1.19
N ARG A 11 -2.60 -31.76 2.47
CA ARG A 11 -3.36 -32.95 2.90
C ARG A 11 -4.83 -32.89 2.51
N GLU A 12 -5.45 -31.72 2.60
CA GLU A 12 -6.88 -31.55 2.32
C GLU A 12 -7.20 -31.67 0.83
N PHE A 13 -6.40 -31.01 -0.03
CA PHE A 13 -6.63 -31.02 -1.48
C PHE A 13 -5.86 -32.13 -2.22
N ASN A 14 -5.06 -32.94 -1.50
CA ASN A 14 -4.22 -34.00 -2.07
C ASN A 14 -3.39 -33.54 -3.28
N VAL A 15 -2.79 -32.35 -3.14
CA VAL A 15 -1.97 -31.71 -4.18
C VAL A 15 -0.49 -31.76 -3.83
N SER A 16 0.38 -31.56 -4.82
CA SER A 16 1.82 -31.50 -4.59
C SER A 16 2.23 -30.21 -3.87
N THR A 17 3.30 -30.26 -3.08
CA THR A 17 3.84 -29.09 -2.34
C THR A 17 4.14 -27.91 -3.28
N GLN A 18 4.56 -28.18 -4.52
CA GLN A 18 4.84 -27.19 -5.55
C GLN A 18 3.60 -26.35 -5.89
N ILE A 19 2.42 -26.98 -5.94
CA ILE A 19 1.16 -26.29 -6.25
C ILE A 19 0.75 -25.39 -5.07
N VAL A 20 0.98 -25.84 -3.83
CA VAL A 20 0.73 -25.02 -2.65
C VAL A 20 1.70 -23.83 -2.61
N LEU A 21 2.99 -24.04 -2.87
CA LEU A 21 3.98 -22.97 -2.94
C LEU A 21 3.71 -21.98 -4.08
N LEU A 22 3.04 -22.40 -5.15
CA LEU A 22 2.56 -21.50 -6.20
C LEU A 22 1.64 -20.42 -5.63
N GLY A 23 0.89 -20.70 -4.56
CA GLY A 23 0.07 -19.69 -3.88
C GLY A 23 0.88 -18.58 -3.22
N LEU A 24 2.09 -18.88 -2.77
CA LEU A 24 3.03 -17.87 -2.26
C LEU A 24 3.59 -17.02 -3.40
N THR A 25 3.99 -17.65 -4.51
CA THR A 25 4.58 -16.93 -5.64
C THR A 25 3.56 -16.06 -6.36
N THR A 26 2.31 -16.53 -6.54
CA THR A 26 1.24 -15.70 -7.11
C THR A 26 0.87 -14.54 -6.20
N ASN A 27 0.92 -14.71 -4.87
CA ASN A 27 0.75 -13.61 -3.93
C ASN A 27 1.84 -12.54 -4.08
N LEU A 28 3.10 -12.94 -4.16
CA LEU A 28 4.23 -12.02 -4.37
C LEU A 28 4.16 -11.34 -5.73
N PHE A 29 3.73 -12.07 -6.77
CA PHE A 29 3.53 -11.51 -8.10
C PHE A 29 2.40 -10.48 -8.12
N GLY A 30 1.27 -10.79 -7.47
CA GLY A 30 0.18 -9.84 -7.24
C GLY A 30 0.68 -8.60 -6.50
N LEU A 31 1.43 -8.78 -5.42
CA LEU A 31 2.03 -7.69 -4.63
C LEU A 31 2.93 -6.78 -5.46
N ALA A 32 3.77 -7.33 -6.33
CA ALA A 32 4.64 -6.57 -7.21
C ALA A 32 3.85 -5.75 -8.25
N LEU A 33 2.80 -6.31 -8.83
CA LEU A 33 1.94 -5.56 -9.77
C LEU A 33 1.11 -4.49 -9.04
N GLY A 34 0.59 -4.85 -7.87
CA GLY A 34 -0.20 -3.97 -7.01
C GLY A 34 0.58 -2.76 -6.54
N SER A 35 1.82 -2.96 -6.09
CA SER A 35 2.68 -1.86 -5.63
C SER A 35 2.93 -0.83 -6.72
N VAL A 36 3.20 -1.23 -7.97
CA VAL A 36 3.46 -0.30 -9.06
C VAL A 36 2.20 0.49 -9.46
N VAL A 37 1.08 -0.21 -9.64
CA VAL A 37 -0.16 0.38 -10.14
C VAL A 37 -0.87 1.20 -9.06
N LEU A 38 -1.11 0.60 -7.90
CA LEU A 38 -1.91 1.24 -6.85
C LEU A 38 -1.11 2.31 -6.09
N SER A 39 0.22 2.21 -6.00
CA SER A 39 1.03 3.30 -5.42
C SER A 39 0.94 4.57 -6.26
N SER A 40 1.09 4.46 -7.59
CA SER A 40 0.94 5.60 -8.51
C SER A 40 -0.47 6.20 -8.42
N LEU A 41 -1.48 5.35 -8.26
CA LEU A 41 -2.87 5.77 -8.08
C LEU A 41 -3.08 6.49 -6.75
N SER A 42 -2.41 6.06 -5.67
CA SER A 42 -2.50 6.68 -4.34
C SER A 42 -2.00 8.12 -4.32
N GLU A 43 -1.04 8.46 -5.17
CA GLU A 43 -0.51 9.82 -5.30
C GLU A 43 -1.47 10.76 -6.06
N THR A 44 -2.22 10.21 -7.01
CA THR A 44 -3.13 11.01 -7.85
C THR A 44 -4.49 11.24 -7.19
N TYR A 45 -5.04 10.21 -6.53
CA TYR A 45 -6.41 10.21 -6.01
C TYR A 45 -6.50 10.43 -4.50
N GLY A 46 -5.36 10.48 -3.80
CA GLY A 46 -5.28 10.61 -2.35
C GLY A 46 -4.99 9.27 -1.67
N ARG A 47 -4.00 9.28 -0.77
CA ARG A 47 -3.46 8.06 -0.14
C ARG A 47 -4.50 7.34 0.72
N LEU A 48 -5.28 8.06 1.54
CA LEU A 48 -6.21 7.43 2.50
C LEU A 48 -7.36 6.70 1.79
N HIS A 49 -7.95 7.32 0.77
CA HIS A 49 -9.04 6.72 -0.02
C HIS A 49 -8.60 5.41 -0.67
N ILE A 50 -7.41 5.41 -1.29
CA ILE A 50 -6.85 4.21 -1.91
C ILE A 50 -6.47 3.15 -0.87
N TYR A 51 -6.02 3.54 0.33
CA TYR A 51 -5.74 2.61 1.43
C TYR A 51 -7.01 1.92 1.93
N ILE A 52 -8.07 2.68 2.19
CA ILE A 52 -9.35 2.14 2.66
C ILE A 52 -9.92 1.15 1.63
N ILE A 53 -9.94 1.53 0.35
CA ILE A 53 -10.44 0.64 -0.73
C ILE A 53 -9.57 -0.61 -0.84
N SER A 54 -8.24 -0.47 -0.79
CA SER A 54 -7.31 -1.60 -0.90
C SER A 54 -7.47 -2.58 0.26
N VAL A 55 -7.54 -2.09 1.50
CA VAL A 55 -7.71 -2.92 2.69
C VAL A 55 -9.10 -3.58 2.71
N LEU A 56 -10.14 -2.88 2.27
CA LEU A 56 -11.48 -3.44 2.15
C LEU A 56 -11.53 -4.57 1.12
N LEU A 57 -10.96 -4.35 -0.08
CA LEU A 57 -10.89 -5.39 -1.11
C LEU A 57 -10.01 -6.57 -0.66
N PHE A 58 -8.90 -6.31 0.01
CA PHE A 58 -8.07 -7.34 0.63
C PHE A 58 -8.86 -8.19 1.63
N ALA A 59 -9.60 -7.57 2.54
CA ALA A 59 -10.44 -8.27 3.51
C ALA A 59 -11.51 -9.12 2.82
N LEU A 60 -12.17 -8.59 1.78
CA LEU A 60 -13.17 -9.34 1.01
C LEU A 60 -12.57 -10.54 0.27
N LEU A 61 -11.34 -10.41 -0.23
CA LEU A 61 -10.64 -11.49 -0.94
C LEU A 61 -10.07 -12.57 -0.01
N ILE A 62 -9.97 -12.29 1.29
CA ILE A 62 -9.61 -13.31 2.28
C ILE A 62 -10.77 -14.29 2.52
N LEU A 63 -12.03 -13.83 2.46
CA LEU A 63 -13.22 -14.67 2.64
C LEU A 63 -13.26 -15.90 1.71
N PRO A 64 -13.12 -15.77 0.37
CA PRO A 64 -13.13 -16.93 -0.52
C PRO A 64 -11.92 -17.85 -0.31
N VAL A 65 -10.80 -17.34 0.21
CA VAL A 65 -9.63 -18.17 0.54
C VAL A 65 -9.88 -18.98 1.82
N ALA A 66 -10.52 -18.38 2.83
CA ALA A 66 -10.88 -19.06 4.08
C ALA A 66 -11.95 -20.15 3.88
N LEU A 67 -12.89 -19.94 2.95
CA LEU A 67 -13.94 -20.89 2.57
C LEU A 67 -13.56 -21.77 1.36
N ALA A 68 -12.31 -21.70 0.88
CA ALA A 68 -11.94 -22.36 -0.36
C ALA A 68 -12.13 -23.88 -0.29
N GLU A 69 -12.87 -24.42 -1.25
CA GLU A 69 -13.07 -25.86 -1.48
C GLU A 69 -12.16 -26.39 -2.61
N ASN A 70 -11.42 -25.51 -3.28
CA ASN A 70 -10.51 -25.85 -4.37
C ASN A 70 -9.22 -25.04 -4.26
N ILE A 71 -8.12 -25.63 -4.74
CA ILE A 71 -6.80 -24.96 -4.75
C ILE A 71 -6.79 -23.73 -5.65
N GLU A 72 -7.54 -23.74 -6.75
CA GLU A 72 -7.62 -22.62 -7.70
C GLU A 72 -8.18 -21.36 -7.05
N THR A 73 -9.20 -21.49 -6.21
CA THR A 73 -9.77 -20.38 -5.42
C THR A 73 -8.73 -19.77 -4.50
N ILE A 74 -7.89 -20.61 -3.87
CA ILE A 74 -6.77 -20.15 -3.05
C ILE A 74 -5.77 -19.38 -3.91
N LEU A 75 -5.36 -19.92 -5.05
CA LEU A 75 -4.37 -19.26 -5.92
C LEU A 75 -4.85 -17.89 -6.44
N ILE A 76 -6.10 -17.83 -6.92
CA ILE A 76 -6.71 -16.60 -7.44
C ILE A 76 -6.90 -15.58 -6.31
N GLY A 77 -7.46 -16.01 -5.18
CA GLY A 77 -7.65 -15.14 -4.01
C GLY A 77 -6.33 -14.61 -3.47
N ARG A 78 -5.26 -15.42 -3.50
CA ARG A 78 -3.90 -15.00 -3.10
C ARG A 78 -3.30 -13.99 -4.06
N PHE A 79 -3.50 -14.14 -5.37
CA PHE A 79 -3.03 -13.17 -6.36
C PHE A 79 -3.68 -11.79 -6.14
N PHE A 80 -5.02 -11.75 -6.11
CA PHE A 80 -5.72 -10.48 -5.91
C PHE A 80 -5.52 -9.92 -4.50
N GLY A 81 -5.44 -10.77 -3.48
CA GLY A 81 -5.09 -10.33 -2.13
C GLY A 81 -3.69 -9.71 -2.08
N GLY A 82 -2.72 -10.29 -2.77
CA GLY A 82 -1.39 -9.71 -2.94
C GLY A 82 -1.46 -8.35 -3.67
N PHE A 83 -2.23 -8.28 -4.75
CA PHE A 83 -2.42 -7.06 -5.55
C PHE A 83 -2.91 -5.87 -4.71
N PHE A 84 -4.00 -6.04 -3.94
CA PHE A 84 -4.48 -4.96 -3.10
C PHE A 84 -3.62 -4.73 -1.84
N GLY A 85 -2.97 -5.77 -1.32
CA GLY A 85 -2.03 -5.64 -0.20
C GLY A 85 -0.75 -4.86 -0.53
N GLY A 86 -0.30 -4.91 -1.78
CA GLY A 86 0.95 -4.28 -2.23
C GLY A 86 0.96 -2.76 -2.11
N THR A 87 -0.21 -2.11 -2.23
CA THR A 87 -0.35 -0.65 -2.10
C THR A 87 0.20 -0.12 -0.80
N MET A 88 -0.14 -0.77 0.32
CA MET A 88 0.25 -0.31 1.65
C MET A 88 1.76 -0.41 1.85
N ILE A 89 2.37 -1.48 1.35
CA ILE A 89 3.81 -1.70 1.49
C ILE A 89 4.60 -0.62 0.74
N ALA A 90 4.16 -0.26 -0.47
CA ALA A 90 4.83 0.74 -1.28
C ALA A 90 4.62 2.16 -0.76
N SER A 91 3.39 2.50 -0.35
CA SER A 91 3.03 3.89 -0.08
C SER A 91 3.11 4.27 1.40
N ALA A 92 3.06 3.31 2.34
CA ALA A 92 3.13 3.59 3.79
C ALA A 92 4.39 4.36 4.25
N PRO A 93 5.63 4.05 3.81
CA PRO A 93 6.79 4.80 4.26
C PRO A 93 6.72 6.27 3.80
N GLY A 94 6.20 6.52 2.60
CA GLY A 94 5.93 7.88 2.11
C GLY A 94 4.90 8.62 2.98
N SER A 95 3.85 7.94 3.45
CA SER A 95 2.90 8.54 4.39
C SER A 95 3.53 8.88 5.73
N VAL A 96 4.47 8.07 6.24
CA VAL A 96 5.20 8.37 7.48
C VAL A 96 6.10 9.59 7.30
N THR A 97 6.76 9.73 6.15
CA THR A 97 7.57 10.92 5.86
C THR A 97 6.75 12.19 5.66
N ASP A 98 5.52 12.06 5.16
CA ASP A 98 4.60 13.18 4.94
C ASP A 98 4.08 13.79 6.26
N VAL A 99 4.04 13.04 7.37
CA VAL A 99 3.57 13.52 8.69
C VAL A 99 4.67 13.89 9.67
N THR A 100 5.92 13.50 9.37
CA THR A 100 7.03 13.67 10.31
C THR A 100 7.89 14.84 9.88
N ASP A 101 8.22 15.72 10.84
CA ASP A 101 9.19 16.78 10.64
C ASP A 101 10.56 16.24 10.17
N ASP A 102 11.26 17.00 9.34
CA ASP A 102 12.53 16.59 8.73
C ASP A 102 13.57 16.12 9.78
N GLN A 103 13.58 16.74 10.96
CA GLN A 103 14.50 16.41 12.05
C GLN A 103 14.26 15.01 12.65
N TYR A 104 13.01 14.55 12.68
CA TYR A 104 12.62 13.27 13.29
C TYR A 104 12.32 12.17 12.25
N ARG A 105 12.39 12.50 10.95
CA ARG A 105 12.06 11.57 9.86
C ARG A 105 12.84 10.26 9.93
N ALA A 106 14.15 10.32 10.20
CA ALA A 106 14.99 9.12 10.31
C ALA A 106 14.55 8.21 11.47
N LEU A 107 14.16 8.81 12.60
CA LEU A 107 13.69 8.08 13.78
C LEU A 107 12.31 7.46 13.52
N ALA A 108 11.38 8.20 12.90
CA ALA A 108 10.06 7.68 12.54
C ALA A 108 10.15 6.51 11.55
N LEU A 109 11.00 6.62 10.53
CA LEU A 109 11.25 5.54 9.58
C LEU A 109 11.91 4.32 10.23
N SER A 110 12.76 4.53 11.23
CA SER A 110 13.36 3.45 12.01
C SER A 110 12.31 2.65 12.78
N PHE A 111 11.38 3.33 13.48
CA PHE A 111 10.27 2.67 14.16
C PHE A 111 9.33 1.94 13.19
N TRP A 112 9.03 2.54 12.05
CA TRP A 112 8.25 1.89 11.00
C TRP A 112 8.94 0.62 10.46
N SER A 113 10.26 0.68 10.25
CA SER A 113 11.06 -0.45 9.78
C SER A 113 11.09 -1.59 10.79
N LEU A 114 11.18 -1.28 12.09
CA LEU A 114 11.08 -2.29 13.15
C LEU A 114 9.76 -3.04 13.07
N GLY A 115 8.63 -2.34 12.93
CA GLY A 115 7.33 -2.99 12.76
C GLY A 115 7.30 -3.92 11.53
N THR A 116 7.79 -3.43 10.39
CA THR A 116 7.77 -4.17 9.12
C THR A 116 8.69 -5.40 9.15
N MET A 117 9.88 -5.30 9.74
CA MET A 117 10.81 -6.44 9.86
C MET A 117 10.31 -7.53 10.83
N ASN A 118 9.57 -7.16 11.87
CA ASN A 118 9.02 -8.13 12.81
C ASN A 118 7.84 -8.93 12.23
N GLY A 119 7.13 -8.40 11.23
CA GLY A 119 5.99 -9.08 10.60
C GLY A 119 6.32 -10.47 10.05
N PRO A 120 7.35 -10.63 9.18
CA PRO A 120 7.77 -11.93 8.66
C PRO A 120 8.30 -12.91 9.72
N VAL A 121 8.76 -12.42 10.87
CA VAL A 121 9.24 -13.25 11.99
C VAL A 121 8.07 -13.75 12.83
N LEU A 122 7.19 -12.85 13.24
CA LEU A 122 6.04 -13.17 14.10
C LEU A 122 4.95 -13.93 13.34
N GLY A 123 4.79 -13.66 12.04
CA GLY A 123 3.74 -14.26 11.21
C GLY A 123 3.77 -15.80 11.22
N PRO A 124 4.89 -16.47 10.85
CA PRO A 124 4.98 -17.93 10.88
C PRO A 124 4.83 -18.53 12.28
N ILE A 125 5.31 -17.84 13.32
CA ILE A 125 5.17 -18.29 14.72
C ILE A 125 3.69 -18.35 15.09
N ILE A 126 2.97 -17.23 14.95
CA ILE A 126 1.53 -17.14 15.25
C ILE A 126 0.74 -18.09 14.34
N GLY A 127 1.06 -18.12 13.05
CA GLY A 127 0.43 -19.00 12.07
C GLY A 127 0.65 -20.49 12.35
N GLY A 128 1.81 -20.86 12.90
CA GLY A 128 2.12 -22.24 13.31
C GLY A 128 1.25 -22.70 14.47
N PHE A 129 1.13 -21.87 15.51
CA PHE A 129 0.22 -22.14 16.64
C PHE A 129 -1.23 -22.26 16.18
N ILE A 130 -1.71 -21.32 15.36
CA ILE A 130 -3.08 -21.37 14.83
C ILE A 130 -3.30 -22.65 14.02
N CYS A 131 -2.36 -23.00 13.12
CA CYS A 131 -2.48 -24.18 12.29
C CYS A 131 -2.49 -25.48 13.11
N GLN A 132 -1.73 -25.53 14.21
CA GLN A 132 -1.65 -26.70 15.07
C GLN A 132 -2.95 -26.95 15.87
N TYR A 133 -3.56 -25.89 16.40
CA TYR A 133 -4.72 -26.02 17.29
C TYR A 133 -6.08 -25.84 16.60
N LEU A 134 -6.17 -24.95 15.61
CA LEU A 134 -7.44 -24.62 14.93
C LEU A 134 -7.45 -25.02 13.45
N GLY A 135 -6.30 -25.36 12.86
CA GLY A 135 -6.16 -25.73 11.47
C GLY A 135 -5.79 -24.57 10.54
N TRP A 136 -5.49 -24.89 9.28
CA TRP A 136 -4.92 -23.92 8.33
C TRP A 136 -5.91 -22.83 7.90
N ARG A 137 -7.20 -23.15 7.80
CA ARG A 137 -8.26 -22.17 7.43
C ARG A 137 -8.38 -21.01 8.42
N TRP A 138 -8.11 -21.27 9.70
CA TRP A 138 -8.16 -20.25 10.75
C TRP A 138 -7.07 -19.19 10.62
N ILE A 139 -5.99 -19.48 9.87
CA ILE A 139 -4.98 -18.46 9.55
C ILE A 139 -5.64 -17.30 8.80
N ASP A 140 -6.46 -17.59 7.79
CA ASP A 140 -7.13 -16.57 6.99
C ASP A 140 -8.23 -15.85 7.77
N TRP A 141 -8.94 -16.52 8.67
CA TRP A 141 -9.88 -15.86 9.60
C TRP A 141 -9.21 -14.86 10.53
N VAL A 142 -8.04 -15.21 11.10
CA VAL A 142 -7.30 -14.28 11.95
C VAL A 142 -6.79 -13.08 11.15
N VAL A 143 -6.28 -13.31 9.94
CA VAL A 143 -5.88 -12.21 9.04
C VAL A 143 -7.06 -11.32 8.68
N LEU A 144 -8.26 -11.88 8.49
CA LEU A 144 -9.49 -11.13 8.24
C LEU A 144 -9.84 -10.21 9.42
N ILE A 145 -9.78 -10.72 10.65
CA ILE A 145 -10.03 -9.93 11.88
C ILE A 145 -9.01 -8.80 11.99
N CYS A 146 -7.71 -9.09 11.81
CA CYS A 146 -6.66 -8.07 11.84
C CYS A 146 -6.88 -7.01 10.76
N SER A 147 -7.30 -7.42 9.55
CA SER A 147 -7.63 -6.50 8.45
C SER A 147 -8.83 -5.63 8.78
N GLY A 148 -9.87 -6.18 9.42
CA GLY A 148 -11.03 -5.43 9.87
C GLY A 148 -10.72 -4.41 10.96
N ILE A 149 -9.83 -4.75 11.90
CA ILE A 149 -9.33 -3.80 12.92
C ILE A 149 -8.52 -2.69 12.23
N SER A 150 -7.64 -3.06 11.30
CA SER A 150 -6.85 -2.10 10.52
C SER A 150 -7.74 -1.13 9.73
N LEU A 151 -8.76 -1.65 9.05
CA LEU A 151 -9.76 -0.86 8.32
C LEU A 151 -10.53 0.08 9.25
N SER A 152 -10.97 -0.41 10.41
CA SER A 152 -11.65 0.41 11.41
C SER A 152 -10.75 1.58 11.85
N LEU A 153 -9.50 1.29 12.21
CA LEU A 153 -8.53 2.33 12.60
C LEU A 153 -8.30 3.35 11.48
N MET A 154 -8.25 2.92 10.21
CA MET A 154 -8.08 3.83 9.07
C MET A 154 -9.26 4.77 8.87
N ILE A 155 -10.49 4.32 9.12
CA ILE A 155 -11.68 5.17 9.03
C ILE A 155 -11.68 6.26 10.12
N LEU A 156 -11.07 5.99 11.28
CA LEU A 156 -10.91 6.97 12.35
C LEU A 156 -9.81 8.03 12.04
N VAL A 157 -8.86 7.72 11.15
CA VAL A 157 -7.76 8.62 10.81
C VAL A 157 -8.21 9.66 9.77
N LYS A 158 -7.94 10.94 10.05
CA LYS A 158 -8.20 12.02 9.09
C LYS A 158 -7.21 12.00 7.93
N GLU A 159 -7.70 12.34 6.73
CA GLU A 159 -6.91 12.42 5.49
C GLU A 159 -5.59 13.14 5.75
N THR A 160 -4.49 12.43 5.54
CA THR A 160 -3.14 12.91 5.85
C THR A 160 -2.46 13.54 4.61
N TYR A 161 -3.04 13.38 3.43
CA TYR A 161 -2.44 13.81 2.17
C TYR A 161 -2.66 15.31 1.92
N ALA A 162 -1.63 16.12 2.17
CA ALA A 162 -1.66 17.59 2.04
C ALA A 162 -2.15 18.10 0.66
N PRO A 163 -1.78 17.48 -0.49
CA PRO A 163 -2.28 17.92 -1.80
C PRO A 163 -3.80 17.75 -1.97
N ALA A 164 -4.40 16.66 -1.45
CA ALA A 164 -5.85 16.45 -1.51
C ALA A 164 -6.63 17.43 -0.62
N LEU A 165 -6.10 17.73 0.57
CA LEU A 165 -6.65 18.75 1.48
C LEU A 165 -6.63 20.15 0.86
N LEU A 166 -5.51 20.51 0.23
CA LEU A 166 -5.39 21.80 -0.46
C LEU A 166 -6.34 21.88 -1.65
N ARG A 167 -6.51 20.80 -2.43
CA ARG A 167 -7.45 20.76 -3.55
C ARG A 167 -8.91 20.88 -3.14
N ASN A 168 -9.31 20.24 -2.04
CA ASN A 168 -10.66 20.40 -1.48
C ASN A 168 -10.90 21.83 -0.97
N ARG A 169 -9.92 22.44 -0.28
CA ARG A 169 -10.02 23.83 0.18
C ARG A 169 -10.07 24.82 -0.99
N THR A 170 -9.32 24.59 -2.06
CA THR A 170 -9.38 25.42 -3.27
C THR A 170 -10.76 25.29 -3.94
N ARG A 171 -11.33 24.08 -4.02
CA ARG A 171 -12.70 23.87 -4.53
C ARG A 171 -13.78 24.50 -3.66
N GLU A 172 -13.64 24.45 -2.34
CA GLU A 172 -14.54 25.15 -1.41
C GLU A 172 -14.45 26.66 -1.60
N LYS A 173 -13.25 27.22 -1.74
CA LYS A 173 -13.06 28.65 -2.06
C LYS A 173 -13.63 29.02 -3.43
N GLN A 174 -13.42 28.22 -4.47
CA GLN A 174 -14.04 28.45 -5.79
C GLN A 174 -15.57 28.44 -5.72
N ARG A 175 -16.16 27.54 -4.92
CA ARG A 175 -17.62 27.46 -4.75
C ARG A 175 -18.18 28.61 -3.92
N ALA A 176 -17.47 29.02 -2.87
CA ALA A 176 -17.90 30.12 -2.00
C ALA A 176 -17.75 31.50 -2.66
N THR A 177 -16.69 31.70 -3.45
CA THR A 177 -16.39 33.00 -4.09
C THR A 177 -16.94 33.08 -5.51
N GLY A 178 -17.32 31.97 -6.14
CA GLY A 178 -17.76 31.91 -7.55
C GLY A 178 -16.64 32.18 -8.57
N ASP A 179 -15.44 32.50 -8.09
CA ASP A 179 -14.28 32.87 -8.91
C ASP A 179 -13.42 31.64 -9.21
N ARG A 180 -13.29 31.30 -10.50
CA ARG A 180 -12.50 30.16 -11.00
C ARG A 180 -10.99 30.41 -10.98
N ARG A 181 -10.53 31.62 -10.61
CA ARG A 181 -9.10 31.96 -10.57
C ARG A 181 -8.33 31.32 -9.42
N TRP A 182 -8.98 30.82 -8.38
CA TRP A 182 -8.30 30.09 -7.32
C TRP A 182 -7.82 28.73 -7.84
N TRP A 183 -6.52 28.52 -7.98
CA TRP A 183 -5.95 27.23 -8.39
C TRP A 183 -4.92 26.75 -7.35
N CYS A 184 -4.66 25.44 -7.31
CA CYS A 184 -3.65 24.85 -6.44
C CYS A 184 -2.45 24.41 -7.28
N ARG A 185 -1.22 24.51 -6.76
CA ARG A 185 0.00 24.03 -7.42
C ARG A 185 -0.07 22.53 -7.81
N PHE A 186 -0.93 21.76 -7.13
CA PHE A 186 -1.21 20.35 -7.40
C PHE A 186 -2.43 20.10 -8.31
N ASP A 187 -2.97 21.13 -8.97
CA ASP A 187 -4.18 21.00 -9.80
C ASP A 187 -3.89 20.57 -11.26
N HIS A 188 -2.63 20.33 -11.61
CA HIS A 188 -2.30 19.62 -12.85
C HIS A 188 -2.92 18.22 -12.80
N ARG A 189 -3.92 17.98 -13.65
CA ARG A 189 -4.53 16.66 -13.85
C ARG A 189 -3.55 15.78 -14.62
N GLU A 190 -2.56 15.24 -13.95
CA GLU A 190 -1.91 14.06 -14.51
C GLU A 190 -2.87 12.87 -14.34
N THR A 191 -3.18 12.22 -15.45
CA THR A 191 -4.01 11.02 -15.46
C THR A 191 -3.21 9.90 -14.77
N GLY A 192 -3.83 8.98 -14.01
CA GLY A 192 -3.08 7.90 -13.33
C GLY A 192 -2.15 7.10 -14.26
N LEU A 193 -2.49 6.99 -15.54
CA LEU A 193 -1.64 6.41 -16.60
C LEU A 193 -0.43 7.28 -16.99
N GLN A 194 -0.55 8.61 -16.92
CA GLN A 194 0.57 9.53 -17.12
C GLN A 194 1.54 9.44 -15.95
N VAL A 195 1.06 9.45 -14.70
CA VAL A 195 1.92 9.27 -13.51
C VAL A 195 2.62 7.92 -13.54
N LEU A 196 1.90 6.85 -13.89
CA LEU A 196 2.49 5.53 -14.07
C LEU A 196 3.59 5.53 -15.13
N LYS A 197 3.36 6.16 -16.29
CA LYS A 197 4.38 6.30 -17.35
C LYS A 197 5.59 7.10 -16.86
N THR A 198 5.37 8.24 -16.22
CA THR A 198 6.46 9.08 -15.68
C THR A 198 7.29 8.33 -14.63
N ASN A 199 6.64 7.62 -13.69
CA ASN A 199 7.33 6.84 -12.67
C ASN A 199 8.11 5.66 -13.28
N LEU A 200 7.53 4.96 -14.26
CA LEU A 200 8.22 3.90 -14.98
C LEU A 200 9.40 4.44 -15.79
N ASP A 201 9.24 5.59 -16.46
CA ASP A 201 10.31 6.24 -17.21
C ASP A 201 11.45 6.68 -16.29
N ILE A 202 11.16 7.24 -15.10
CA ILE A 202 12.19 7.58 -14.11
C ILE A 202 12.96 6.33 -13.67
N VAL A 203 12.27 5.22 -13.42
CA VAL A 203 12.93 3.95 -13.03
C VAL A 203 13.81 3.43 -14.17
N VAL A 204 13.32 3.45 -15.41
CA VAL A 204 14.09 3.04 -16.60
C VAL A 204 15.31 3.94 -16.81
N LEU A 205 15.13 5.26 -16.71
CA LEU A 205 16.20 6.25 -16.87
C LEU A 205 17.24 6.19 -15.73
N ALA A 206 16.81 5.85 -14.51
CA ALA A 206 17.71 5.61 -13.38
C ALA A 206 18.55 4.34 -13.57
N GLN A 207 18.08 3.37 -14.36
CA GLN A 207 18.84 2.19 -14.73
C GLN A 207 19.86 2.44 -15.84
N GLU A 208 19.60 3.42 -16.72
CA GLU A 208 20.51 3.80 -17.82
C GLU A 208 21.60 4.80 -17.41
N ARG A 209 21.42 5.54 -16.30
CA ARG A 209 22.43 6.48 -15.78
C ARG A 209 22.89 6.08 -14.38
N PRO A 210 24.16 5.64 -14.18
CA PRO A 210 24.73 5.65 -12.84
C PRO A 210 24.78 7.11 -12.39
N SER A 211 23.98 7.48 -11.40
CA SER A 211 23.93 8.86 -10.93
C SER A 211 25.25 9.24 -10.28
N PRO A 212 25.87 10.37 -10.65
CA PRO A 212 26.83 10.99 -9.75
C PRO A 212 26.05 11.48 -8.53
N PHE A 213 26.55 11.10 -7.36
CA PHE A 213 26.09 11.53 -6.05
C PHE A 213 26.06 13.07 -6.00
N TYR A 214 24.88 13.67 -6.20
CA TYR A 214 24.71 15.11 -6.06
C TYR A 214 24.68 15.46 -4.56
N LEU A 215 25.80 15.98 -4.06
CA LEU A 215 25.84 16.77 -2.84
C LEU A 215 24.90 17.97 -3.02
N SER A 216 23.85 18.04 -2.21
CA SER A 216 22.98 19.22 -2.08
C SER A 216 23.81 20.41 -1.60
N PRO A 217 23.88 21.54 -2.33
CA PRO A 217 24.27 22.80 -1.72
C PRO A 217 23.10 23.33 -0.88
N SER A 218 23.39 23.68 0.36
CA SER A 218 22.53 24.47 1.23
C SER A 218 22.13 25.79 0.57
N SER A 219 20.85 26.07 0.44
CA SER A 219 20.35 27.45 0.30
C SER A 219 18.87 27.54 0.67
N GLU A 220 18.63 28.23 1.77
CA GLU A 220 17.42 29.01 2.02
C GLU A 220 16.98 29.83 0.80
N GLU A 221 15.70 30.22 0.83
CA GLU A 221 15.04 31.26 0.02
C GLU A 221 14.10 30.81 -1.11
N SER A 222 12.98 31.56 -1.19
CA SER A 222 11.95 31.62 -2.24
C SER A 222 10.72 30.70 -2.11
N SER A 223 9.74 31.13 -1.29
CA SER A 223 8.35 30.65 -1.38
C SER A 223 7.33 31.72 -0.96
N ILE A 224 7.47 32.96 -1.44
CA ILE A 224 6.38 33.95 -1.43
C ILE A 224 6.51 34.77 -2.73
N TYR A 225 5.50 34.71 -3.60
CA TYR A 225 5.33 35.66 -4.70
C TYR A 225 4.04 36.45 -4.47
N ILE A 226 4.20 37.77 -4.34
CA ILE A 226 3.13 38.78 -4.36
C ILE A 226 2.91 39.14 -5.85
N PRO A 227 1.68 39.22 -6.36
CA PRO A 227 1.43 39.74 -7.69
C PRO A 227 1.57 41.27 -7.65
N GLU A 228 2.49 41.82 -8.44
CA GLU A 228 2.49 43.25 -8.74
C GLU A 228 1.40 43.57 -9.80
N ILE A 229 0.90 44.79 -9.63
CA ILE A 229 -0.28 45.50 -10.16
C ILE A 229 -0.60 45.25 -11.64
#